data_AF-A0A671LLS9-F1
#
_entry.id   AF-A0A671LLS9-F1
#
_cell.length_a   1.000
_cell.length_b   1.000
_cell.length_c   1.000
_cell.angle_alpha   90.00
_cell.angle_beta   90.00
_cell.angle_gamma   90.00
#
_symmetry.space_group_name_H-M   'P 1'
#
loop_
_entity.id
_entity.type
_entity.pdbx_description
1 polymer ?
#
loop_
_entity_poly.entity_id
_entity_poly.type
_entity_poly.pdbx_seq_one_letter_code
_entity_poly.pdbx_strand_id
1 'polypeptide(L)'
;MTQEQCPHRNNVQSTEKPQVYKVGIYGWRKRCLYFLVLLLMILIVVNLALTIWILKVMNFTIDGMGHLRITERGLKLEGDSEFLQPLYAKEIQSRPGSPLFLQSSKNVSVNILNEKKQLVSQLVAGSHGVHARGKMLEVKSSAGKLLFSADDNEVVVGAERLRVMGAEGAVFSNSVETPHVRAEPFKELR
;
A
#
# COMPACT_ATOMS: atom_id res chain seq x y z
N MET A 1 -1.99 -122.09 16.81
CA MET A 1 -3.00 -121.94 17.88
C MET A 1 -2.80 -120.53 18.41
N THR A 2 -3.69 -119.56 18.30
CA THR A 2 -5.15 -119.55 18.16
C THR A 2 -5.55 -118.27 17.41
N GLN A 3 -6.66 -118.40 16.69
CA GLN A 3 -7.41 -117.35 16.01
C GLN A 3 -8.16 -116.46 17.03
N GLU A 4 -8.98 -115.54 16.52
CA GLU A 4 -10.01 -114.70 17.19
C GLU A 4 -9.55 -113.23 17.34
N GLN A 5 -10.30 -112.18 17.03
CA GLN A 5 -11.56 -111.92 16.32
C GLN A 5 -11.67 -110.37 16.29
N CYS A 6 -11.94 -109.74 15.14
CA CYS A 6 -12.53 -108.38 15.09
C CYS A 6 -14.02 -108.48 15.54
N PRO A 7 -14.79 -107.40 15.88
CA PRO A 7 -14.68 -106.02 15.37
C PRO A 7 -15.11 -104.88 16.34
N HIS A 8 -14.83 -103.60 16.04
CA HIS A 8 -15.85 -102.52 16.07
C HIS A 8 -15.29 -101.15 15.58
N ARG A 9 -15.82 -100.70 14.43
CA ARG A 9 -16.47 -99.39 14.22
C ARG A 9 -15.72 -98.10 14.67
N ASN A 10 -15.27 -97.31 13.70
CA ASN A 10 -15.93 -96.03 13.39
C ASN A 10 -15.34 -95.39 12.12
N ASN A 11 -16.29 -94.94 11.32
CA ASN A 11 -16.17 -94.27 10.04
C ASN A 11 -15.95 -92.76 10.26
N VAL A 12 -15.62 -92.06 9.18
CA VAL A 12 -15.59 -90.59 9.00
C VAL A 12 -14.20 -89.95 9.12
N GLN A 13 -13.52 -90.08 7.98
CA GLN A 13 -12.49 -89.20 7.46
C GLN A 13 -13.06 -87.78 7.26
N SER A 14 -12.67 -86.82 8.12
CA SER A 14 -12.84 -85.39 7.86
C SER A 14 -11.54 -84.66 8.19
N THR A 15 -10.75 -84.44 7.14
CA THR A 15 -9.66 -83.46 7.14
C THR A 15 -10.28 -82.08 6.95
N GLU A 16 -10.68 -81.42 8.04
CA GLU A 16 -10.95 -79.97 8.00
C GLU A 16 -9.65 -79.21 8.26
N LYS A 17 -8.92 -78.95 7.18
CA LYS A 17 -7.99 -77.81 7.15
C LYS A 17 -8.86 -76.56 7.11
N PRO A 18 -8.66 -75.54 7.96
CA PRO A 18 -9.30 -74.25 7.79
C PRO A 18 -8.81 -73.70 6.45
N GLN A 19 -9.69 -73.74 5.44
CA GLN A 19 -9.50 -73.06 4.16
C GLN A 19 -9.63 -71.57 4.45
N VAL A 20 -8.53 -70.97 4.90
CA VAL A 20 -8.31 -69.53 4.84
C VAL A 20 -8.43 -69.18 3.36
N TYR A 21 -9.58 -68.62 2.98
CA TYR A 21 -9.81 -68.02 1.68
C TYR A 21 -8.75 -66.95 1.44
N LYS A 22 -7.60 -67.34 0.90
CA LYS A 22 -6.65 -66.45 0.25
C LYS A 22 -7.35 -65.98 -1.01
N VAL A 23 -8.07 -64.87 -0.91
CA VAL A 23 -8.48 -64.05 -2.06
C VAL A 23 -7.20 -63.64 -2.78
N GLY A 24 -6.82 -64.46 -3.74
CA GLY A 24 -5.61 -64.35 -4.54
C GLY A 24 -5.77 -63.26 -5.59
N ILE A 25 -5.53 -62.01 -5.18
CA ILE A 25 -5.10 -60.93 -6.09
C ILE A 25 -3.89 -60.26 -5.44
N TYR A 26 -2.82 -61.04 -5.26
CA TYR A 26 -1.62 -60.64 -4.51
C TYR A 26 -0.39 -60.84 -5.38
N GLY A 27 0.14 -59.76 -5.95
CA GLY A 27 1.42 -59.84 -6.66
C GLY A 27 1.84 -58.51 -7.28
N TRP A 28 1.05 -57.99 -8.23
CA TRP A 28 1.39 -56.77 -8.99
C TRP A 28 0.45 -55.60 -8.74
N ARG A 29 -0.87 -55.83 -8.64
CA ARG A 29 -1.85 -54.77 -8.38
C ARG A 29 -1.65 -54.09 -7.02
N LYS A 30 -1.30 -54.85 -5.98
CA LYS A 30 -0.93 -54.27 -4.67
C LYS A 30 0.35 -53.43 -4.74
N ARG A 31 1.39 -53.90 -5.44
CA ARG A 31 2.64 -53.12 -5.62
C ARG A 31 2.39 -51.83 -6.41
N CYS A 32 1.54 -51.90 -7.44
CA CYS A 32 1.09 -50.73 -8.19
C CYS A 32 0.31 -49.76 -7.31
N LEU A 33 -0.60 -50.26 -6.47
CA LEU A 33 -1.35 -49.44 -5.51
C LEU A 33 -0.44 -48.82 -4.46
N TYR A 34 0.52 -49.54 -3.88
CA TYR A 34 1.50 -48.98 -2.95
C TYR A 34 2.40 -47.93 -3.62
N PHE A 35 2.81 -48.16 -4.86
CA PHE A 35 3.58 -47.18 -5.64
C PHE A 35 2.76 -45.92 -5.94
N LEU A 36 1.49 -46.08 -6.34
CA LEU A 36 0.58 -44.98 -6.58
C LEU A 36 0.32 -44.18 -5.29
N VAL A 37 0.07 -44.85 -4.17
CA VAL A 37 -0.12 -44.21 -2.86
C VAL A 37 1.16 -43.51 -2.41
N LEU A 38 2.33 -44.11 -2.61
CA LEU A 38 3.62 -43.48 -2.32
C LEU A 38 3.84 -42.24 -3.18
N LEU A 39 3.58 -42.33 -4.48
CA LEU A 39 3.67 -41.20 -5.42
C LEU A 39 2.69 -40.08 -5.03
N LEU A 40 1.46 -40.44 -4.66
CA LEU A 40 0.46 -39.49 -4.16
C LEU A 40 0.93 -38.81 -2.87
N MET A 41 1.51 -39.57 -1.93
CA MET A 41 2.10 -39.02 -0.71
C MET A 41 3.24 -38.05 -1.01
N ILE A 42 4.11 -38.39 -1.95
CA ILE A 42 5.21 -37.50 -2.39
C ILE A 42 4.64 -36.21 -3.00
N LEU A 43 3.64 -36.31 -3.88
CA LEU A 43 2.98 -35.14 -4.47
C LEU A 43 2.37 -34.24 -3.39
N ILE A 44 1.73 -34.81 -2.36
CA ILE A 44 1.19 -34.06 -1.22
C ILE A 44 2.31 -33.33 -0.47
N VAL A 45 3.42 -34.01 -0.17
CA VAL A 45 4.56 -33.40 0.53
C VAL A 45 5.19 -32.27 -0.29
N VAL A 46 5.37 -32.46 -1.60
CA VAL A 46 5.89 -31.42 -2.51
C VAL A 46 4.94 -30.23 -2.56
N ASN A 47 3.64 -30.46 -2.70
CA ASN A 47 2.66 -29.39 -2.73
C ASN A 47 2.59 -28.63 -1.40
N LEU A 48 2.71 -29.32 -0.27
CA LEU A 48 2.79 -28.70 1.05
C LEU A 48 4.06 -27.85 1.19
N ALA A 49 5.22 -28.39 0.78
CA ALA A 49 6.49 -27.67 0.82
C ALA A 49 6.46 -26.42 -0.07
N LEU A 50 5.89 -26.53 -1.28
CA LEU A 50 5.72 -25.41 -2.21
C LEU A 50 4.78 -24.35 -1.63
N THR A 51 3.69 -24.77 -0.97
CA THR A 51 2.77 -23.85 -0.29
C THR A 51 3.48 -23.10 0.84
N ILE A 52 4.21 -23.80 1.70
CA ILE A 52 5.00 -23.18 2.79
C ILE A 52 6.06 -22.23 2.22
N TRP A 53 6.69 -22.61 1.10
CA TRP A 53 7.69 -21.77 0.44
C TRP A 53 7.08 -20.49 -0.13
N ILE A 54 5.94 -20.56 -0.84
CA ILE A 54 5.23 -19.39 -1.34
C ILE A 54 4.84 -18.47 -0.17
N LEU A 55 4.29 -19.02 0.92
CA LEU A 55 3.95 -18.25 2.11
C LEU A 55 5.17 -17.53 2.69
N LYS A 56 6.32 -18.21 2.76
CA LYS A 56 7.58 -17.63 3.25
C LYS A 56 8.11 -16.53 2.31
N VAL A 57 8.12 -16.75 1.00
CA VAL A 57 8.64 -15.78 0.00
C VAL A 57 7.75 -14.55 -0.10
N MET A 58 6.43 -14.73 -0.03
CA MET A 58 5.47 -13.62 0.03
C MET A 58 5.50 -12.87 1.36
N ASN A 59 6.34 -13.29 2.31
CA ASN A 59 6.45 -12.73 3.64
C ASN A 59 5.07 -12.64 4.34
N PHE A 60 4.27 -13.71 4.19
CA PHE A 60 3.02 -13.86 4.92
C PHE A 60 3.34 -14.20 6.37
N THR A 61 3.11 -13.24 7.25
CA THR A 61 3.09 -13.45 8.69
C THR A 61 1.65 -13.56 9.18
N ILE A 62 1.45 -14.05 10.40
CA ILE A 62 0.12 -14.08 11.05
C ILE A 62 -0.49 -12.67 11.10
N ASP A 63 0.34 -11.63 11.10
CA ASP A 63 -0.07 -10.23 11.16
C ASP A 63 -0.38 -9.58 9.79
N GLY A 64 -0.10 -10.23 8.65
CA GLY A 64 -0.35 -9.65 7.32
C GLY A 64 0.57 -10.09 6.18
N MET A 65 0.44 -9.41 5.04
CA MET A 65 1.21 -9.62 3.81
C MET A 65 2.24 -8.50 3.65
N GLY A 66 3.53 -8.82 3.77
CA GLY A 66 4.60 -7.81 3.61
C GLY A 66 4.46 -6.64 4.60
N HIS A 67 4.58 -5.41 4.11
CA HIS A 67 4.41 -4.18 4.92
C HIS A 67 2.94 -3.89 5.27
N LEU A 68 1.97 -4.58 4.64
CA LEU A 68 0.55 -4.37 4.86
C LEU A 68 0.04 -5.35 5.94
N ARG A 69 -0.32 -4.80 7.09
CA ARG A 69 -0.87 -5.52 8.24
C ARG A 69 -2.38 -5.30 8.33
N ILE A 70 -3.11 -6.39 8.54
CA ILE A 70 -4.57 -6.34 8.72
C ILE A 70 -4.80 -6.27 10.23
N THR A 71 -5.32 -5.14 10.70
CA THR A 71 -5.67 -4.94 12.11
C THR A 71 -7.20 -4.92 12.25
N GLU A 72 -7.70 -5.10 13.47
CA GLU A 72 -9.14 -5.00 13.76
C GLU A 72 -9.75 -3.64 13.35
N ARG A 73 -8.92 -2.59 13.26
CA ARG A 73 -9.31 -1.23 12.88
C ARG A 73 -9.22 -0.97 11.38
N GLY A 74 -8.70 -1.92 10.59
CA GLY A 74 -8.50 -1.80 9.15
C GLY A 74 -7.08 -2.13 8.71
N LEU A 75 -6.70 -1.58 7.56
CA LEU A 75 -5.40 -1.83 6.93
C LEU A 75 -4.33 -0.86 7.46
N LYS A 76 -3.21 -1.40 7.92
CA LYS A 76 -2.04 -0.63 8.37
C LYS A 76 -0.86 -0.95 7.47
N LEU A 77 -0.27 0.07 6.84
CA LEU A 77 0.91 -0.09 6.00
C LEU A 77 2.14 0.45 6.74
N GLU A 78 3.10 -0.41 7.03
CA GLU A 78 4.31 -0.10 7.80
C GLU A 78 5.56 -0.37 6.96
N GLY A 79 6.13 0.67 6.35
CA GLY A 79 7.38 0.59 5.58
C GLY A 79 7.28 1.28 4.23
N ASP A 80 8.28 1.08 3.39
CA ASP A 80 8.27 1.56 2.01
C ASP A 80 7.26 0.75 1.22
N SER A 81 6.39 1.43 0.49
CA SER A 81 5.29 0.77 -0.23
C SER A 81 4.92 1.53 -1.47
N GLU A 82 4.65 0.78 -2.53
CA GLU A 82 4.30 1.31 -3.83
C GLU A 82 2.84 0.97 -4.15
N PHE A 83 2.14 1.93 -4.74
CA PHE A 83 0.76 1.77 -5.17
C PHE A 83 0.69 1.83 -6.68
N LEU A 84 0.15 0.79 -7.31
CA LEU A 84 -0.05 0.74 -8.76
C LEU A 84 -1.19 1.66 -9.23
N GLN A 85 -2.10 2.02 -8.32
CA GLN A 85 -3.29 2.81 -8.59
C GLN A 85 -3.41 3.99 -7.60
N PRO A 86 -4.19 5.03 -7.95
CA PRO A 86 -4.44 6.15 -7.05
C PRO A 86 -5.06 5.70 -5.73
N LEU A 87 -4.60 6.31 -4.64
CA LEU A 87 -5.20 6.14 -3.32
C LEU A 87 -6.30 7.15 -3.08
N TYR A 88 -7.43 6.65 -2.61
CA TYR A 88 -8.54 7.47 -2.16
C TYR A 88 -8.64 7.36 -0.64
N ALA A 89 -8.47 8.50 0.03
CA ALA A 89 -8.58 8.60 1.47
C ALA A 89 -9.49 9.77 1.83
N LYS A 90 -10.30 9.58 2.87
CA LYS A 90 -11.09 10.66 3.46
C LYS A 90 -10.20 11.67 4.18
N GLU A 91 -9.14 11.18 4.81
CA GLU A 91 -8.23 11.97 5.62
C GLU A 91 -6.80 11.45 5.46
N ILE A 92 -5.84 12.36 5.37
CA ILE A 92 -4.41 12.07 5.32
C ILE A 92 -3.76 12.87 6.44
N GLN A 93 -3.19 12.17 7.42
CA GLN A 93 -2.58 12.76 8.60
C GLN A 93 -1.22 12.14 8.89
N SER A 94 -0.30 12.96 9.40
CA SER A 94 0.97 12.50 9.94
C SER A 94 0.82 12.02 11.39
N ARG A 95 1.88 11.43 11.94
CA ARG A 95 1.91 11.06 13.36
C ARG A 95 1.79 12.31 14.24
N PRO A 96 1.16 12.22 15.43
CA PRO A 96 1.10 13.34 16.37
C PRO A 96 2.48 13.95 16.62
N GLY A 97 2.58 15.28 16.49
CA GLY A 97 3.84 16.01 16.66
C GLY A 97 4.84 15.88 15.50
N SER A 98 4.49 15.20 14.41
CA SER A 98 5.32 15.10 13.20
C SER A 98 4.65 15.79 12.01
N PRO A 99 5.38 16.48 11.12
CA PRO A 99 4.80 17.04 9.91
C PRO A 99 4.48 15.94 8.87
N LEU A 100 3.55 16.25 7.96
CA LEU A 100 3.28 15.43 6.77
C LEU A 100 4.26 15.81 5.67
N PHE A 101 5.10 14.87 5.26
CA PHE A 101 6.05 15.07 4.17
C PHE A 101 5.49 14.51 2.85
N LEU A 102 5.48 15.34 1.82
CA LEU A 102 5.15 14.97 0.45
C LEU A 102 6.33 15.37 -0.44
N GLN A 103 7.04 14.37 -0.98
CA GLN A 103 8.19 14.61 -1.85
C GLN A 103 7.93 14.00 -3.23
N SER A 104 8.29 14.75 -4.26
CA SER A 104 8.15 14.32 -5.66
C SER A 104 9.32 14.84 -6.46
N SER A 105 9.80 14.04 -7.42
CA SER A 105 10.76 14.46 -8.45
C SER A 105 10.10 15.31 -9.56
N LYS A 106 8.77 15.39 -9.56
CA LYS A 106 7.94 16.15 -10.50
C LYS A 106 7.07 17.15 -9.74
N ASN A 107 6.33 17.96 -10.48
CA ASN A 107 5.39 18.92 -9.91
C ASN A 107 4.38 18.24 -8.98
N VAL A 108 4.10 18.88 -7.86
CA VAL A 108 3.05 18.50 -6.92
C VAL A 108 1.88 19.47 -7.10
N SER A 109 0.69 18.94 -7.32
CA SER A 109 -0.53 19.74 -7.47
C SER A 109 -1.58 19.35 -6.44
N VAL A 110 -2.08 20.32 -5.69
CA VAL A 110 -3.25 20.18 -4.81
C VAL A 110 -4.43 20.80 -5.53
N ASN A 111 -5.44 19.99 -5.85
CA ASN A 111 -6.65 20.40 -6.57
C ASN A 111 -7.85 20.26 -5.66
N ILE A 112 -8.61 21.34 -5.50
CA ILE A 112 -9.87 21.33 -4.77
C ILE A 112 -10.98 21.28 -5.82
N LEU A 113 -11.84 20.27 -5.73
CA LEU A 113 -12.94 20.03 -6.65
C LEU A 113 -14.28 20.32 -5.96
N ASN A 114 -15.28 20.75 -6.72
CA ASN A 114 -16.66 20.84 -6.24
C ASN A 114 -17.39 19.48 -6.34
N GLU A 115 -18.65 19.43 -5.90
CA GLU A 115 -19.51 18.23 -5.98
C GLU A 115 -19.68 17.70 -7.41
N LYS A 116 -19.57 18.58 -8.41
CA LYS A 116 -19.63 18.24 -9.85
C LYS A 116 -18.27 17.83 -10.41
N LYS A 117 -17.26 17.61 -9.57
CA LYS A 117 -15.86 17.30 -9.92
C LYS A 117 -15.15 18.37 -10.77
N GLN A 118 -15.59 19.61 -10.70
CA GLN A 118 -14.96 20.73 -11.40
C GLN A 118 -13.94 21.40 -10.48
N LEU A 119 -12.83 21.86 -11.06
CA LEU A 119 -11.75 22.53 -10.34
C LEU A 119 -12.22 23.89 -9.79
N VAL A 120 -12.12 24.06 -8.47
CA VAL A 120 -12.44 25.30 -7.75
C VAL A 120 -11.16 26.09 -7.47
N SER A 121 -10.15 25.42 -6.93
CA SER A 121 -8.85 26.01 -6.67
C SER A 121 -7.73 25.00 -6.86
N GLN A 122 -6.55 25.50 -7.15
CA GLN A 122 -5.37 24.72 -7.45
C GLN A 122 -4.13 25.39 -6.89
N LEU A 123 -3.26 24.60 -6.28
CA LEU A 123 -1.91 24.99 -5.90
C LEU A 123 -0.93 24.02 -6.56
N VAL A 124 -0.03 24.51 -7.40
CA VAL A 124 1.00 23.71 -8.06
C VAL A 124 2.37 24.19 -7.61
N ALA A 125 3.16 23.30 -7.03
CA ALA A 125 4.57 23.51 -6.74
C ALA A 125 5.40 22.72 -7.75
N GLY A 126 6.26 23.41 -8.49
CA GLY A 126 7.13 22.80 -9.49
C GLY A 126 8.54 23.39 -9.46
N SER A 127 9.39 22.95 -10.40
CA SER A 127 10.78 23.40 -10.49
C SER A 127 10.96 24.89 -10.79
N HIS A 128 9.95 25.53 -11.40
CA HIS A 128 9.99 26.93 -11.80
C HIS A 128 9.35 27.87 -10.76
N GLY A 129 8.68 27.33 -9.74
CA GLY A 129 8.00 28.12 -8.73
C GLY A 129 6.68 27.51 -8.25
N VAL A 130 5.89 28.36 -7.58
CA VAL A 130 4.59 28.00 -7.00
C VAL A 130 3.50 28.80 -7.69
N HIS A 131 2.53 28.12 -8.28
CA HIS A 131 1.41 28.71 -8.98
C HIS A 131 0.14 28.44 -8.18
N ALA A 132 -0.62 29.49 -7.88
CA ALA A 132 -1.91 29.38 -7.21
C ALA A 132 -3.01 29.90 -8.14
N ARG A 133 -4.10 29.15 -8.25
CA ARG A 133 -5.32 29.54 -8.98
C ARG A 133 -6.51 29.40 -8.04
N GLY A 134 -7.25 30.49 -7.84
CA GLY A 134 -8.41 30.53 -6.97
C GLY A 134 -8.94 31.96 -6.89
N LYS A 135 -10.00 32.16 -6.09
CA LYS A 135 -10.60 33.48 -5.87
C LYS A 135 -9.78 34.38 -4.95
N MET A 136 -8.99 33.79 -4.06
CA MET A 136 -8.20 34.51 -3.07
C MET A 136 -6.97 33.70 -2.71
N LEU A 137 -5.82 34.37 -2.59
CA LEU A 137 -4.59 33.83 -2.04
C LEU A 137 -4.15 34.73 -0.89
N GLU A 138 -3.93 34.15 0.29
CA GLU A 138 -3.46 34.86 1.47
C GLU A 138 -2.19 34.20 2.02
N VAL A 139 -1.15 35.00 2.24
CA VAL A 139 0.12 34.57 2.82
C VAL A 139 0.32 35.31 4.14
N LYS A 140 0.40 34.56 5.24
CA LYS A 140 0.61 35.07 6.59
C LYS A 140 1.96 34.63 7.15
N SER A 141 2.53 35.48 8.00
CA SER A 141 3.68 35.12 8.83
C SER A 141 3.28 34.06 9.87
N SER A 142 4.27 33.41 10.49
CA SER A 142 4.07 32.48 11.62
C SER A 142 3.36 33.14 12.81
N ALA A 143 3.47 34.46 12.96
CA ALA A 143 2.75 35.25 13.96
C ALA A 143 1.33 35.66 13.55
N GLY A 144 0.86 35.25 12.36
CA GLY A 144 -0.48 35.58 11.84
C GLY A 144 -0.59 36.92 11.10
N LYS A 145 0.47 37.73 11.05
CA LYS A 145 0.51 39.00 10.28
C LYS A 145 0.37 38.74 8.78
N LEU A 146 -0.51 39.48 8.11
CA LEU A 146 -0.68 39.42 6.66
C LEU A 146 0.58 39.94 5.94
N LEU A 147 1.15 39.13 5.06
CA LEU A 147 2.32 39.48 4.24
C LEU A 147 1.93 39.80 2.80
N PHE A 148 0.99 39.05 2.25
CA PHE A 148 0.49 39.21 0.89
C PHE A 148 -0.95 38.70 0.80
N SER A 149 -1.83 39.44 0.14
CA SER A 149 -3.17 38.99 -0.27
C SER A 149 -3.41 39.38 -1.72
N ALA A 150 -4.09 38.52 -2.47
CA ALA A 150 -4.57 38.85 -3.81
C ALA A 150 -5.94 38.21 -4.05
N ASP A 151 -6.89 39.02 -4.52
CA ASP A 151 -8.20 38.60 -5.00
C ASP A 151 -8.58 39.37 -6.28
N ASP A 152 -9.84 39.26 -6.71
CA ASP A 152 -10.34 39.91 -7.93
C ASP A 152 -10.46 41.45 -7.81
N ASN A 153 -10.44 41.98 -6.58
CA ASN A 153 -10.65 43.41 -6.29
C ASN A 153 -9.34 44.13 -6.00
N GLU A 154 -8.46 43.54 -5.20
CA GLU A 154 -7.22 44.18 -4.77
C GLU A 154 -6.07 43.19 -4.52
N VAL A 155 -4.85 43.76 -4.53
CA VAL A 155 -3.63 43.07 -4.11
C VAL A 155 -3.00 43.88 -2.98
N VAL A 156 -2.86 43.26 -1.82
CA VAL A 156 -2.32 43.89 -0.61
C VAL A 156 -0.95 43.29 -0.30
N VAL A 157 0.06 44.16 -0.17
CA VAL A 157 1.41 43.77 0.26
C VAL A 157 1.66 44.32 1.66
N GLY A 158 1.58 43.45 2.67
CA GLY A 158 1.73 43.81 4.10
C GLY A 158 3.15 43.71 4.64
N ALA A 159 4.15 43.53 3.77
CA ALA A 159 5.55 43.46 4.17
C ALA A 159 6.06 44.82 4.67
N GLU A 160 6.88 44.84 5.73
CA GLU A 160 7.47 46.06 6.29
C GLU A 160 8.40 46.78 5.30
N ARG A 161 8.98 46.02 4.37
CA ARG A 161 9.86 46.54 3.35
C ARG A 161 9.61 45.82 2.02
N LEU A 162 9.01 46.54 1.08
CA LEU A 162 8.94 46.13 -0.31
C LEU A 162 10.12 46.74 -1.08
N ARG A 163 10.91 45.91 -1.77
CA ARG A 163 11.98 46.37 -2.67
C ARG A 163 11.61 46.00 -4.11
N VAL A 164 11.59 46.97 -5.00
CA VAL A 164 11.41 46.76 -6.44
C VAL A 164 12.78 46.89 -7.12
N MET A 165 13.29 45.80 -7.68
CA MET A 165 14.63 45.74 -8.30
C MET A 165 14.59 45.67 -9.83
N GLY A 166 13.43 45.92 -10.46
CA GLY A 166 13.34 46.00 -11.91
C GLY A 166 14.24 47.13 -12.45
N ALA A 167 14.92 46.89 -13.58
CA ALA A 167 15.80 47.90 -14.19
C ALA A 167 15.06 49.22 -14.49
N GLU A 168 13.77 49.14 -14.80
CA GLU A 168 12.88 50.27 -15.07
C GLU A 168 12.09 50.74 -13.83
N GLY A 169 12.41 50.21 -12.64
CA GLY A 169 11.70 50.52 -11.41
C GLY A 169 10.26 50.01 -11.37
N ALA A 170 9.35 50.80 -10.79
CA ALA A 170 7.92 50.54 -10.75
C ALA A 170 7.19 51.66 -11.50
N VAL A 171 6.25 51.29 -12.38
CA VAL A 171 5.39 52.23 -13.09
C VAL A 171 3.99 52.15 -12.47
N PHE A 172 3.46 53.30 -12.06
CA PHE A 172 2.10 53.42 -11.54
C PHE A 172 1.27 54.22 -12.55
N SER A 173 0.17 53.64 -13.02
CA SER A 173 -0.71 54.30 -14.00
C SER A 173 -1.58 55.40 -13.39
N ASN A 174 -1.83 55.32 -12.08
CA ASN A 174 -2.63 56.26 -11.31
C ASN A 174 -1.80 56.92 -10.20
N SER A 175 -2.44 57.82 -9.46
CA SER A 175 -1.83 58.49 -8.31
C SER A 175 -1.34 57.50 -7.26
N VAL A 176 -0.14 57.77 -6.74
CA VAL A 176 0.44 57.06 -5.59
C VAL A 176 0.46 58.02 -4.41
N GLU A 177 -0.07 57.59 -3.28
CA GLU A 177 0.02 58.32 -2.01
C GLU A 177 1.11 57.68 -1.14
N THR A 178 2.01 58.50 -0.60
CA THR A 178 3.05 58.05 0.33
C THR A 178 3.37 59.16 1.32
N PRO A 179 3.55 58.84 2.62
CA PRO A 179 3.86 59.85 3.63
C PRO A 179 5.27 60.43 3.48
N HIS A 180 6.20 59.71 2.84
CA HIS A 180 7.58 60.16 2.69
C HIS A 180 8.22 59.58 1.43
N VAL A 181 8.94 60.42 0.69
CA VAL A 181 9.73 60.04 -0.49
C VAL A 181 11.17 60.48 -0.25
N ARG A 182 12.13 59.58 -0.47
CA ARG A 182 13.56 59.86 -0.30
C ARG A 182 14.38 59.15 -1.38
N ALA A 183 15.31 59.87 -1.99
CA ALA A 183 16.29 59.29 -2.91
C ALA A 183 17.46 58.63 -2.16
N GLU A 184 18.31 57.90 -2.88
CA GLU A 184 19.57 57.41 -2.31
C GLU A 184 20.48 58.57 -1.90
N PRO A 185 21.39 58.36 -0.93
CA PRO A 185 22.40 59.36 -0.59
C PRO A 185 23.13 59.85 -1.84
N PHE A 186 23.26 61.17 -1.97
CA PHE A 186 23.92 61.84 -3.12
C PHE A 186 23.19 61.71 -4.47
N LYS A 187 21.93 61.25 -4.49
CA LYS A 187 21.07 61.29 -5.68
C LYS A 187 19.87 62.20 -5.44
N GLU A 188 19.47 62.93 -6.47
CA GLU A 188 18.25 63.73 -6.43
C GLU A 188 17.01 62.87 -6.70
N LEU A 189 15.86 63.29 -6.18
CA LEU A 189 14.56 62.74 -6.55
C LEU A 189 14.23 63.22 -7.97
N ARG A 190 13.96 62.27 -8.87
CA ARG A 190 13.56 62.51 -10.27
C ARG A 190 12.19 61.93 -10.53
#